data_AF-A0A4V2JEB9-F1
#
_entry.id   AF-A0A4V2JEB9-F1
#
_cell.length_a   1.000
_cell.length_b   1.000
_cell.length_c   1.000
_cell.angle_alpha   90.00
_cell.angle_beta   90.00
_cell.angle_gamma   90.00
#
_symmetry.space_group_name_H-M   'P 1'
#
loop_
_entity.id
_entity.type
_entity.pdbx_description
1 polymer ?
#
loop_
_entity_poly.entity_id
_entity_poly.type
_entity_poly.pdbx_seq_one_letter_code
_entity_poly.pdbx_strand_id
1 'polypeptide(L)' 'MKKDEAEKAIRGLCHEWKAQLEPAQLEHPSFTSFEAWVRAKGYGQYLEFRSRMGAGYNAELWFDQELRQVWRR' A
#
# COMPACT_ATOMS: atom_id res chain seq x y z
N MET A 1 -12.11 10.01 4.03
CA MET A 1 -11.17 9.19 4.83
C MET A 1 -10.12 10.08 5.48
N LYS A 2 -9.83 9.92 6.77
CA LYS A 2 -8.70 10.62 7.43
C LYS A 2 -7.38 9.94 7.08
N LYS A 3 -6.29 10.71 7.05
CA LYS A 3 -4.93 10.19 6.76
C LYS A 3 -4.52 9.06 7.72
N ASP A 4 -4.78 9.22 9.02
CA ASP A 4 -4.42 8.24 10.05
C ASP A 4 -5.18 6.91 9.88
N GLU A 5 -6.46 6.97 9.53
CA GLU A 5 -7.28 5.78 9.25
C GLU A 5 -6.81 5.08 7.98
N ALA A 6 -6.50 5.84 6.93
CA ALA A 6 -5.95 5.31 5.70
C ALA A 6 -4.58 4.65 5.92
N GLU A 7 -3.71 5.25 6.75
CA GLU A 7 -2.41 4.67 7.07
C GLU A 7 -2.54 3.29 7.72
N LYS A 8 -3.36 3.19 8.79
CA LYS A 8 -3.59 1.93 9.50
C LYS A 8 -4.18 0.87 8.59
N ALA A 9 -5.16 1.25 7.75
CA ALA A 9 -5.77 0.36 6.78
C ALA A 9 -4.75 -0.14 5.74
N ILE A 10 -3.98 0.77 5.13
CA ILE A 10 -2.99 0.41 4.11
C ILE A 10 -1.92 -0.53 4.68
N ARG A 11 -1.41 -0.26 5.88
CA ARG A 11 -0.46 -1.14 6.58
C ARG A 11 -1.02 -2.56 6.77
N GLY A 12 -2.24 -2.67 7.30
CA GLY A 12 -2.92 -3.97 7.42
C GLY A 12 -3.11 -4.68 6.08
N LEU A 13 -3.55 -3.94 5.06
CA LEU A 13 -3.74 -4.46 3.70
C LEU A 13 -2.43 -4.94 3.06
N CYS A 14 -1.28 -4.31 3.37
CA CYS A 14 0.02 -4.78 2.90
C CYS A 14 0.32 -6.19 3.40
N HIS A 15 0.03 -6.49 4.67
CA HIS A 15 0.20 -7.82 5.24
C HIS A 15 -0.75 -8.84 4.63
N GLU A 16 -2.02 -8.49 4.46
CA GLU A 16 -3.00 -9.37 3.83
C GLU A 16 -2.68 -9.66 2.36
N TRP A 17 -2.24 -8.65 1.63
CA TRP A 17 -1.80 -8.79 0.25
C TRP A 17 -0.57 -9.68 0.18
N LYS A 18 0.44 -9.43 1.04
CA LYS A 18 1.67 -10.24 1.12
C LYS A 18 1.39 -11.72 1.39
N ALA A 19 0.41 -12.03 2.24
CA ALA A 19 0.01 -13.40 2.53
C ALA A 19 -0.63 -14.13 1.34
N GLN A 20 -1.10 -13.40 0.33
CA GLN A 20 -1.70 -13.93 -0.89
C GLN A 20 -0.71 -13.97 -2.07
N LEU A 21 0.50 -13.44 -1.90
CA LEU A 21 1.51 -13.40 -2.97
C LEU A 21 2.29 -14.70 -3.05
N GLU A 22 2.57 -15.10 -4.29
CA GLU A 22 3.53 -16.17 -4.58
C GLU A 22 4.96 -15.71 -4.23
N PRO A 23 5.88 -16.64 -3.93
CA PRO A 23 7.27 -16.32 -3.58
C PRO A 23 7.97 -15.39 -4.58
N ALA A 24 7.75 -15.60 -5.89
CA ALA A 24 8.32 -14.76 -6.94
C ALA A 24 7.84 -13.30 -6.90
N GLN A 25 6.62 -13.05 -6.42
CA GLN A 25 6.07 -11.71 -6.27
C GLN A 25 6.56 -11.03 -4.98
N LEU A 26 6.99 -11.81 -3.98
CA LEU A 26 7.62 -11.32 -2.76
C LEU A 26 9.05 -10.83 -2.98
N GLU A 27 9.73 -11.29 -4.03
CA GLU A 27 11.06 -10.82 -4.41
C GLU A 27 11.02 -9.37 -4.94
N HIS A 28 9.97 -9.00 -5.68
CA HIS A 28 9.78 -7.68 -6.26
C HIS A 28 8.35 -7.14 -6.07
N PRO A 29 7.96 -6.81 -4.83
CA PRO A 29 6.62 -6.30 -4.55
C PRO A 29 6.46 -4.90 -5.15
N SER A 30 5.58 -4.78 -6.15
CA SER A 30 5.30 -3.50 -6.82
C SER A 30 4.09 -2.79 -6.20
N PHE A 31 4.25 -1.50 -5.87
CA PHE A 31 3.14 -0.69 -5.35
C PHE A 31 1.94 -0.65 -6.31
N THR A 32 2.17 -0.58 -7.63
CA THR A 32 1.09 -0.60 -8.62
C THR A 32 0.24 -1.88 -8.55
N SER A 33 0.87 -3.03 -8.31
CA SER A 33 0.16 -4.31 -8.15
C SER A 33 -0.67 -4.35 -6.88
N PHE A 34 -0.13 -3.79 -5.79
CA PHE A 34 -0.86 -3.61 -4.55
C PHE A 34 -2.04 -2.64 -4.73
N GLU A 35 -1.84 -1.50 -5.39
CA GLU A 35 -2.89 -0.51 -5.66
C GLU A 35 -4.06 -1.13 -6.44
N ALA A 36 -3.74 -1.88 -7.50
CA ALA A 36 -4.74 -2.60 -8.29
C ALA A 36 -5.52 -3.62 -7.44
N TRP A 37 -4.83 -4.37 -6.57
CA TRP A 37 -5.46 -5.32 -5.66
C TRP A 37 -6.37 -4.64 -4.63
N VAL A 38 -5.94 -3.53 -4.03
CA VAL A 38 -6.73 -2.73 -3.08
C VAL A 38 -8.00 -2.20 -3.75
N ARG A 39 -7.89 -1.65 -4.97
CA ARG A 39 -9.06 -1.19 -5.75
C ARG A 39 -10.00 -2.34 -6.10
N ALA A 40 -9.46 -3.49 -6.53
CA ALA A 40 -10.25 -4.67 -6.87
C ALA A 40 -11.02 -5.25 -5.67
N LYS A 41 -10.46 -5.14 -4.45
CA LYS A 41 -11.13 -5.54 -3.20
C LYS A 41 -12.17 -4.53 -2.69
N GLY A 42 -12.34 -3.39 -3.36
CA GLY A 42 -13.27 -2.32 -2.93
C GLY A 42 -12.69 -1.37 -1.86
N TYR A 43 -11.39 -1.45 -1.60
CA TYR A 43 -10.69 -0.63 -0.61
C TYR A 43 -10.09 0.66 -1.22
N GLY A 44 -10.46 1.02 -2.45
CA GLY A 44 -9.94 2.19 -3.17
C GLY A 44 -10.09 3.52 -2.41
N GLN A 45 -11.11 3.64 -1.56
CA GLN A 45 -11.32 4.80 -0.69
C GLN A 45 -10.14 5.14 0.25
N TYR A 46 -9.32 4.14 0.60
CA TYR A 46 -8.11 4.34 1.41
C TYR A 46 -6.94 4.91 0.60
N LEU A 47 -7.04 4.97 -0.73
CA LEU A 47 -6.08 5.58 -1.64
C LEU A 47 -6.50 6.98 -2.10
N GLU A 48 -7.66 7.47 -1.67
CA GLU A 48 -8.26 8.75 -2.11
C GLU A 48 -8.42 9.76 -0.95
N PHE A 49 -7.69 9.58 0.14
CA PHE A 49 -7.75 10.48 1.30
C PHE A 49 -7.16 11.86 0.99
N ARG A 50 -7.68 12.89 1.65
CA ARG A 50 -7.17 14.25 1.49
C ARG A 50 -5.78 14.37 2.13
N SER A 51 -4.76 14.56 1.30
CA SER A 51 -3.37 14.79 1.73
C SER A 51 -2.72 15.91 0.95
N ARG A 52 -1.92 16.73 1.63
CA ARG A 52 -1.19 17.87 1.01
C ARG A 52 -0.11 17.39 0.02
N MET A 53 0.42 16.19 0.20
CA MET A 53 1.45 15.58 -0.66
C MET A 53 0.86 14.61 -1.71
N GLY A 54 -0.48 14.44 -1.76
CA GLY A 54 -1.15 13.43 -2.58
C GLY A 54 -1.32 12.09 -1.85
N ALA A 55 -2.48 11.46 -2.07
CA ALA A 55 -2.85 10.22 -1.40
C ALA A 55 -1.99 9.04 -1.88
N GLY A 56 -1.79 8.90 -3.20
CA GLY A 56 -0.94 7.87 -3.81
C GLY A 56 0.51 7.91 -3.30
N TYR A 57 1.11 9.09 -3.23
CA TYR A 57 2.48 9.24 -2.72
C TYR A 57 2.63 8.78 -1.25
N ASN A 58 1.65 9.12 -0.39
CA ASN A 58 1.69 8.65 1.00
C ASN A 58 1.45 7.13 1.09
N ALA A 59 0.53 6.59 0.27
CA ALA A 59 0.25 5.16 0.23
C ALA A 59 1.46 4.35 -0.22
N GLU A 60 2.16 4.81 -1.26
CA GLU A 60 3.41 4.21 -1.75
C GLU A 60 4.50 4.25 -0.67
N LEU A 61 4.69 5.41 -0.03
CA LEU A 61 5.65 5.55 1.07
C LEU A 61 5.38 4.57 2.23
N TRP A 62 4.11 4.40 2.61
CA TRP A 62 3.73 3.46 3.67
C TRP A 62 3.93 2.01 3.25
N PHE A 63 3.62 1.68 2.00
CA PHE A 63 3.86 0.36 1.42
C PHE A 63 5.36 0.00 1.45
N ASP A 64 6.22 0.91 1.01
CA ASP A 64 7.67 0.71 1.02
C ASP A 64 8.22 0.53 2.44
N GLN A 65 7.71 1.31 3.40
CA GLN A 65 8.06 1.17 4.81
C GLN A 65 7.68 -0.20 5.37
N GLU A 66 6.46 -0.65 5.09
CA GLU A 66 5.92 -1.89 5.68
C GLU A 66 6.58 -3.13 5.07
N LEU A 67 6.78 -3.14 3.75
CA LEU A 67 7.47 -4.23 3.06
C LEU A 67 8.99 -4.11 3.11
N ARG A 68 9.51 -3.14 3.87
CA ARG A 68 10.93 -2.83 4.01
C ARG A 68 11.62 -2.72 2.65
N GLN A 69 10.95 -2.17 1.64
CA GLN A 69 11.50 -1.84 0.32
C GLN A 69 12.32 -0.54 0.34
N VAL A 70 12.43 0.13 1.49
CA VAL A 70 13.20 1.38 1.67
C VAL A 70 14.74 1.20 1.57
N TRP A 71 15.26 0.12 0.96
CA TRP A 71 16.71 -0.08 0.86
C TRP A 71 17.34 0.87 -0.15
N ARG A 72 18.14 1.80 0.41
CA ARG A 72 19.05 2.75 -0.24
C ARG A 72 18.37 3.73 -1.21
N ARG A 73 17.70 4.73 -0.64
CA ARG A 73 17.63 6.03 -1.30
C ARG A 73 18.98 6.74 -1.21
#